data_AF-A0A7Z7LGU0-F1
#
_entry.id   AF-A0A7Z7LGU0-F1
#
_cell.length_a   1.000
_cell.length_b   1.000
_cell.length_c   1.000
_cell.angle_alpha   90.00
_cell.angle_beta   90.00
_cell.angle_gamma   90.00
#
_symmetry.space_group_name_H-M   'P 1'
#
loop_
_entity.id
_entity.type
_entity.pdbx_description
1 polymer ?
#
loop_
_entity_poly.entity_id
_entity_poly.type
_entity_poly.pdbx_seq_one_letter_code
_entity_poly.pdbx_strand_id
1 'polypeptide(L)'
;MIETRTLTIKIAVIMALLTLVESAFLSFLPLGGAEYGVFYGTTFSLLAFLLIVSDAGLLMMEGRRFIWGFALRYVIFGICLASSAMYSTGFFFGSFVGLMNLKISAMIFGRWLCEN
;
A
#
# COMPACT_ATOMS: atom_id res chain seq x y z
N MET A 1 -18.89 11.72 3.42
CA MET A 1 -17.99 12.00 2.28
C MET A 1 -16.77 12.87 2.65
N ILE A 2 -16.92 13.98 3.37
CA ILE A 2 -15.77 14.84 3.77
C ILE A 2 -14.82 14.08 4.73
N GLU A 3 -15.40 13.27 5.62
CA GLU A 3 -14.66 12.48 6.60
C GLU A 3 -13.84 11.35 5.96
N THR A 4 -14.44 10.56 5.06
CA THR A 4 -13.77 9.51 4.28
C THR A 4 -12.60 10.04 3.45
N ARG A 5 -12.75 11.22 2.85
CA ARG A 5 -11.67 11.88 2.08
C ARG A 5 -10.51 12.30 2.97
N THR A 6 -10.81 12.94 4.11
CA THR A 6 -9.80 13.36 5.08
C THR A 6 -8.98 12.18 5.61
N LEU A 7 -9.64 11.04 5.84
CA LEU A 7 -8.99 9.84 6.36
C LEU A 7 -8.17 9.10 5.31
N THR A 8 -8.64 9.06 4.07
CA THR A 8 -7.85 8.55 2.94
C THR A 8 -6.52 9.29 2.83
N ILE A 9 -6.55 10.62 2.96
CA ILE A 9 -5.35 11.45 2.94
C ILE A 9 -4.43 11.11 4.12
N LYS A 10 -4.98 10.98 5.35
CA LYS A 10 -4.18 10.60 6.53
C LYS A 10 -3.45 9.27 6.32
N ILE A 11 -4.14 8.25 5.84
CA ILE A 11 -3.53 6.92 5.60
C ILE A 11 -2.44 7.02 4.53
N ALA A 12 -2.67 7.75 3.43
CA ALA A 12 -1.67 7.96 2.40
C ALA A 12 -0.41 8.67 2.94
N VAL A 13 -0.60 9.69 3.80
CA VAL A 13 0.50 10.41 4.47
C VAL A 13 1.28 9.48 5.41
N ILE A 14 0.59 8.65 6.19
CA ILE A 14 1.23 7.68 7.09
C ILE A 14 2.05 6.66 6.29
N MET A 15 1.52 6.14 5.19
CA MET A 15 2.26 5.23 4.31
C MET A 15 3.50 5.90 3.72
N ALA A 16 3.41 7.18 3.34
CA ALA A 16 4.56 7.95 2.86
C ALA A 16 5.61 8.15 3.97
N LEU A 17 5.20 8.45 5.20
CA LEU A 17 6.11 8.58 6.34
C LEU A 17 6.80 7.26 6.68
N LEU A 18 6.04 6.15 6.71
CA LEU A 18 6.60 4.81 6.91
C LEU A 18 7.65 4.48 5.85
N THR A 19 7.34 4.77 4.58
CA THR A 19 8.28 4.56 3.46
C THR A 19 9.58 5.34 3.67
N LEU A 20 9.52 6.59 4.12
CA LEU A 20 10.71 7.39 4.39
C LEU A 20 11.55 6.78 5.52
N VAL A 21 10.91 6.38 6.61
CA VAL A 21 11.59 5.78 7.77
C VAL A 21 12.22 4.43 7.40
N GLU A 22 11.48 3.57 6.71
CA GLU A 22 11.96 2.26 6.26
C GLU A 22 13.09 2.38 5.24
N SER A 23 12.96 3.28 4.26
CA SER A 23 14.00 3.50 3.25
C SER A 23 15.26 4.08 3.88
N ALA A 24 15.12 5.01 4.83
CA ALA A 24 16.25 5.54 5.59
C ALA A 24 16.90 4.48 6.46
N PHE A 25 16.14 3.57 7.07
CA PHE A 25 16.70 2.47 7.85
C PHE A 25 17.44 1.46 6.97
N LEU A 26 16.86 1.07 5.84
CA LEU A 26 17.43 0.09 4.92
C LEU A 26 18.67 0.60 4.18
N SER A 27 18.84 1.91 4.03
CA SER A 27 20.05 2.49 3.41
C SER A 27 21.32 2.30 4.25
N PHE A 28 21.18 2.03 5.56
CA PHE A 28 22.30 1.69 6.44
C PHE A 28 22.64 0.19 6.42
N LEU A 29 21.81 -0.65 5.79
CA LEU A 29 22.02 -2.09 5.71
C LEU A 29 22.72 -2.48 4.41
N PRO A 30 23.51 -3.56 4.39
CA PRO A 30 24.20 -4.04 3.17
C PRO A 30 23.26 -4.76 2.20
N LEU A 31 22.01 -4.29 2.06
CA LEU A 31 20.99 -4.81 1.16
C LEU A 31 20.83 -3.83 -0.01
N GLY A 32 21.75 -3.90 -0.97
CA GLY A 32 21.79 -2.96 -2.09
C GLY A 32 20.45 -2.88 -2.84
N GLY A 33 19.90 -1.67 -2.93
CA GLY A 33 18.67 -1.37 -3.66
C GLY A 33 17.38 -1.58 -2.85
N ALA A 34 17.46 -2.02 -1.60
CA ALA A 34 16.28 -2.22 -0.75
C ALA A 34 15.59 -0.89 -0.42
N GLU A 35 16.35 0.18 -0.24
CA GLU A 35 15.86 1.55 -0.05
C GLU A 35 14.97 2.01 -1.20
N TYR A 36 15.38 1.78 -2.46
CA TYR A 36 14.57 2.10 -3.63
C TYR A 36 13.41 1.11 -3.81
N GLY A 37 13.63 -0.15 -3.42
CA GLY A 37 12.61 -1.18 -3.40
C GLY A 37 11.41 -0.77 -2.54
N VAL A 38 11.64 -0.19 -1.36
CA VAL A 38 10.56 0.27 -0.46
C VAL A 38 9.69 1.32 -1.12
N PHE A 39 10.28 2.35 -1.74
CA PHE A 39 9.50 3.36 -2.49
C PHE A 39 8.66 2.73 -3.61
N TYR A 40 9.25 1.78 -4.34
CA TYR A 40 8.56 1.07 -5.41
C TYR A 40 7.35 0.29 -4.85
N GLY A 41 7.56 -0.52 -3.81
CA GLY A 41 6.52 -1.29 -3.15
C GLY A 41 5.39 -0.41 -2.59
N THR A 42 5.73 0.67 -1.89
CA THR A 42 4.72 1.59 -1.33
C THR A 42 3.89 2.25 -2.43
N THR A 43 4.49 2.58 -3.58
CA THR A 43 3.73 3.16 -4.70
C THR A 43 2.62 2.21 -5.18
N PHE A 44 2.94 0.93 -5.35
CA PHE A 44 1.95 -0.09 -5.69
C PHE A 44 0.92 -0.30 -4.57
N SER A 45 1.35 -0.20 -3.33
CA SER A 45 0.47 -0.23 -2.16
C SER A 45 -0.51 0.96 -2.11
N LEU A 46 -0.08 2.16 -2.49
CA LEU A 46 -0.96 3.34 -2.60
C LEU A 46 -1.98 3.17 -3.73
N LEU A 47 -1.58 2.61 -4.88
CA LEU A 47 -2.52 2.28 -5.96
C LEU A 47 -3.57 1.26 -5.51
N ALA A 48 -3.14 0.21 -4.82
CA ALA A 48 -4.04 -0.78 -4.23
C ALA A 48 -4.96 -0.18 -3.16
N PHE A 49 -4.48 0.77 -2.37
CA PHE A 49 -5.27 1.49 -1.39
C PHE A 49 -6.37 2.33 -2.05
N LEU A 50 -6.04 3.07 -3.12
CA LEU A 50 -7.01 3.87 -3.86
C LEU A 50 -8.13 2.99 -4.47
N LEU A 51 -7.79 1.79 -4.94
CA LEU A 51 -8.79 0.81 -5.38
C LEU A 51 -9.72 0.39 -4.24
N ILE A 52 -9.18 0.10 -3.05
CA ILE A 52 -10.01 -0.24 -1.87
C ILE A 52 -10.95 0.92 -1.50
N VAL A 53 -10.46 2.16 -1.53
CA VAL A 53 -11.25 3.35 -1.21
C VAL A 53 -12.35 3.58 -2.25
N SER A 54 -12.03 3.40 -3.54
CA SER A 54 -13.01 3.47 -4.63
C SER A 54 -14.09 2.40 -4.46
N ASP A 55 -13.69 1.17 -4.18
CA ASP A 55 -14.60 0.04 -3.98
C ASP A 55 -15.51 0.25 -2.77
N ALA A 56 -14.98 0.75 -1.65
CA ALA A 56 -15.75 1.10 -0.47
C ALA A 56 -16.78 2.21 -0.75
N GLY A 57 -16.40 3.23 -1.52
CA GLY A 57 -17.30 4.30 -1.95
C GLY A 57 -18.46 3.78 -2.80
N LEU A 58 -18.16 2.93 -3.79
CA LEU A 58 -19.18 2.30 -4.65
C LEU A 58 -20.13 1.39 -3.86
N LEU A 59 -19.61 0.62 -2.91
CA LEU A 59 -20.42 -0.23 -2.04
C LEU A 59 -21.40 0.61 -1.19
N MET A 60 -20.93 1.75 -0.65
CA MET A 60 -21.76 2.66 0.13
C MET A 60 -22.84 3.38 -0.69
N MET A 61 -22.54 3.73 -1.95
CA MET A 61 -23.46 4.51 -2.79
C MET A 61 -24.44 3.65 -3.60
N GLU A 62 -24.00 2.52 -4.14
CA GLU A 62 -24.77 1.73 -5.11
C GLU A 62 -25.17 0.34 -4.59
N GLY A 63 -24.73 -0.06 -3.39
CA GLY A 63 -25.06 -1.36 -2.79
C GLY A 63 -24.53 -2.58 -3.57
N ARG A 64 -23.65 -2.37 -4.57
CA ARG A 64 -23.07 -3.46 -5.37
C ARG A 64 -22.07 -4.24 -4.54
N ARG A 65 -22.28 -5.56 -4.43
CA ARG A 65 -21.43 -6.48 -3.63
C ARG A 65 -20.17 -6.95 -4.33
N PHE A 66 -20.09 -6.84 -5.67
CA PHE A 66 -18.98 -7.40 -6.44
C PHE A 66 -18.08 -6.30 -6.96
N ILE A 67 -16.88 -6.22 -6.40
CA ILE A 67 -15.97 -5.10 -6.62
C ILE A 67 -14.64 -5.61 -7.14
N TRP A 68 -14.41 -5.33 -8.42
CA TRP A 68 -13.23 -5.79 -9.17
C TRP A 68 -11.91 -5.29 -8.57
N GLY A 69 -11.92 -4.18 -7.82
CA GLY A 69 -10.73 -3.62 -7.19
C GLY A 69 -10.10 -4.57 -6.15
N PHE A 70 -10.89 -5.42 -5.48
CA PHE A 70 -10.36 -6.44 -4.57
C PHE A 70 -9.46 -7.45 -5.29
N ALA A 71 -9.90 -7.99 -6.44
CA ALA A 71 -9.10 -8.93 -7.22
C ALA A 71 -7.92 -8.24 -7.92
N LEU A 72 -8.16 -7.05 -8.48
CA LEU A 72 -7.15 -6.26 -9.20
C LEU A 72 -5.96 -5.89 -8.30
N ARG A 73 -6.19 -5.64 -7.01
CA ARG A 73 -5.13 -5.40 -6.03
C ARG A 73 -4.11 -6.54 -5.96
N TYR A 74 -4.55 -7.79 -5.99
CA TYR A 74 -3.62 -8.93 -5.93
C TYR A 74 -2.80 -9.06 -7.22
N VAL A 75 -3.40 -8.71 -8.37
CA VAL A 75 -2.68 -8.63 -9.64
C VAL A 75 -1.61 -7.54 -9.58
N ILE A 76 -1.94 -6.36 -9.05
CA ILE A 76 -0.99 -5.24 -8.84
C ILE A 76 0.18 -5.67 -7.95
N PHE A 77 -0.10 -6.37 -6.84
CA PHE A 77 0.95 -6.88 -5.95
C PHE A 77 1.81 -7.95 -6.61
N GLY A 78 1.19 -8.86 -7.37
CA GLY A 78 1.90 -9.88 -8.14
C GLY A 78 2.84 -9.23 -9.17
N ILE A 79 2.38 -8.21 -9.89
CA ILE A 79 3.21 -7.46 -10.85
C ILE A 79 4.37 -6.78 -10.12
N CYS A 80 4.12 -6.11 -9.00
CA CYS A 80 5.17 -5.45 -8.19
C CYS A 80 6.26 -6.44 -7.74
N LEU A 81 5.87 -7.60 -7.23
CA LEU A 81 6.81 -8.61 -6.77
C LEU A 81 7.53 -9.30 -7.93
N ALA A 82 6.83 -9.58 -9.03
CA ALA A 82 7.43 -10.18 -10.22
C ALA A 82 8.44 -9.24 -10.88
N SER A 83 8.10 -7.95 -11.04
CA SER A 83 9.01 -6.96 -11.61
C SER A 83 10.20 -6.69 -10.69
N SER A 84 10.00 -6.57 -9.39
CA SER A 84 11.08 -6.33 -8.42
C SER A 84 12.06 -7.50 -8.32
N ALA A 85 11.58 -8.74 -8.48
CA ALA A 85 12.41 -9.94 -8.52
C ALA A 85 13.41 -9.95 -9.71
N MET A 86 13.14 -9.20 -10.78
CA MET A 86 14.04 -9.10 -11.93
C MET A 86 15.24 -8.17 -11.69
N TYR A 87 15.23 -7.35 -10.63
CA TYR A 87 16.30 -6.38 -10.35
C TYR A 87 17.36 -6.93 -9.39
N SER A 88 16.99 -7.20 -8.14
CA SER A 88 17.91 -7.78 -7.14
C SER A 88 17.13 -8.31 -5.94
N THR A 89 17.76 -9.18 -5.15
CA THR A 89 17.18 -9.68 -3.89
C THR A 89 16.91 -8.56 -2.89
N GLY A 90 17.79 -7.56 -2.82
CA GLY A 90 17.62 -6.38 -1.96
C GLY A 90 16.41 -5.55 -2.40
N PHE A 91 16.31 -5.26 -3.69
CA PHE A 91 15.19 -4.50 -4.26
C PHE A 91 13.85 -5.25 -4.07
N PHE A 92 13.82 -6.55 -4.32
CA PHE A 92 12.65 -7.40 -4.06
C PHE A 92 12.22 -7.35 -2.59
N PHE A 93 13.16 -7.51 -1.66
CA PHE A 93 12.88 -7.43 -0.23
C PHE A 93 12.34 -6.05 0.17
N GLY A 94 12.96 -4.98 -0.33
CA GLY A 94 12.48 -3.62 -0.13
C GLY A 94 11.05 -3.43 -0.66
N SER A 95 10.76 -3.91 -1.87
CA SER A 95 9.41 -3.84 -2.47
C SER A 95 8.39 -4.63 -1.67
N PHE A 96 8.76 -5.79 -1.13
CA PHE A 96 7.90 -6.53 -0.21
C PHE A 96 7.59 -5.72 1.07
N VAL A 97 8.59 -5.10 1.68
CA VAL A 97 8.40 -4.22 2.86
C VAL A 97 7.48 -3.05 2.52
N GLY A 98 7.72 -2.36 1.40
CA GLY A 98 6.85 -1.27 0.94
C GLY A 98 5.40 -1.72 0.67
N LEU A 99 5.18 -2.95 0.19
CA LEU A 99 3.85 -3.51 0.07
C LEU A 99 3.16 -3.73 1.43
N MET A 100 3.93 -4.07 2.47
CA MET A 100 3.39 -4.26 3.82
C MET A 100 2.94 -2.96 4.47
N ASN A 101 3.44 -1.78 4.05
CA ASN A 101 2.98 -0.49 4.57
C ASN A 101 1.47 -0.29 4.49
N LEU A 102 0.83 -0.83 3.44
CA LEU A 102 -0.63 -0.78 3.34
C LEU A 102 -1.30 -1.63 4.43
N LYS A 103 -0.80 -2.84 4.69
CA LYS A 103 -1.34 -3.72 5.73
C LYS A 103 -1.11 -3.13 7.12
N ILE A 104 0.07 -2.59 7.38
CA ILE A 104 0.42 -1.95 8.67
C ILE A 104 -0.49 -0.75 8.89
N SER A 105 -0.63 0.11 7.88
CA SER A 105 -1.50 1.29 7.96
C SER A 105 -2.97 0.90 8.15
N ALA A 106 -3.44 -0.14 7.46
CA ALA A 106 -4.78 -0.68 7.65
C ALA A 106 -4.97 -1.36 9.02
N MET A 107 -3.94 -1.96 9.62
CA MET A 107 -4.05 -2.58 10.94
C MET A 107 -4.11 -1.54 12.05
N ILE A 108 -3.28 -0.48 11.95
CA ILE A 108 -3.20 0.58 12.95
C ILE A 108 -4.38 1.54 12.83
N PHE A 109 -4.79 1.88 11.60
CA PHE A 109 -5.79 2.92 11.34
C PHE A 109 -7.10 2.38 10.72
N GLY A 110 -7.16 1.10 10.33
CA GLY A 110 -8.37 0.50 9.74
C GLY A 110 -9.41 0.04 10.75
N ARG A 111 -9.14 0.15 12.06
CA ARG A 111 -10.17 0.03 13.11
C ARG A 111 -11.37 0.95 12.85
N TRP A 112 -11.10 2.10 12.21
CA TRP A 112 -12.09 3.09 11.82
C TRP A 112 -13.06 2.62 10.71
N LEU A 113 -12.73 1.62 9.88
CA LEU A 113 -13.69 1.05 8.90
C LEU A 113 -14.87 0.32 9.56
N CYS A 114 -14.73 -0.04 10.84
CA CYS A 114 -15.75 -0.77 11.61
C CYS A 114 -16.43 0.08 12.69
N GLU A 115 -15.97 1.31 12.92
CA GLU A 115 -16.59 2.24 13.87
C GLU A 115 -17.65 3.07 13.13
N ASN A 116 -18.87 2.52 13.06
CA ASN A 116 -20.10 3.27 12.81
C ASN A 116 -20.65 3.78 14.15
#